data_AF-A0A926H260-F1
#
_entry.id   AF-A0A926H260-F1
#
_cell.length_a   1.000
_cell.length_b   1.000
_cell.length_c   1.000
_cell.angle_alpha   90.00
_cell.angle_beta   90.00
_cell.angle_gamma   90.00
#
_symmetry.space_group_name_H-M   'P 1'
#
loop_
_entity.id
_entity.type
_entity.pdbx_description
1 polymer ?
#
loop_
_entity_poly.entity_id
_entity_poly.type
_entity_poly.pdbx_seq_one_letter_code
_entity_poly.pdbx_strand_id
1 'polypeptide(L)' 'GAIVAREFGIPAIVGVPHATTLLIDGEMVELNASNGEVYRNVLDDYDVHTTAV' A
#
# COMPACT_ATOMS: atom_id res chain seq x y z
N GLY A 1 -4.29 -14.14 8.95
CA GLY A 1 -3.81 -13.16 7.97
C GLY A 1 -2.97 -13.81 6.89
N ALA A 2 -1.71 -14.16 7.22
CA ALA A 2 -0.72 -14.59 6.23
C ALA A 2 -1.09 -15.82 5.38
N ILE A 3 -1.76 -16.81 5.98
CA ILE A 3 -2.15 -18.05 5.29
C ILE A 3 -3.19 -17.75 4.19
N VAL A 4 -4.18 -16.92 4.53
CA VAL A 4 -5.29 -16.56 3.63
C VAL A 4 -4.76 -15.83 2.40
N ALA A 5 -3.83 -14.88 2.56
CA ALA A 5 -3.25 -14.16 1.42
C ALA A 5 -2.50 -15.07 0.43
N ARG A 6 -1.80 -16.10 0.93
CA ARG A 6 -1.12 -17.10 0.07
C ARG A 6 -2.12 -17.93 -0.73
N GLU A 7 -3.28 -18.21 -0.14
CA GLU A 7 -4.34 -19.01 -0.75
C GLU A 7 -5.12 -18.23 -1.83
N PHE A 8 -5.19 -16.90 -1.71
CA PHE A 8 -5.74 -16.00 -2.73
C PHE A 8 -4.74 -15.61 -3.84
N GLY A 9 -3.47 -16.02 -3.73
CA GLY A 9 -2.43 -15.67 -4.71
C GLY A 9 -2.06 -14.19 -4.73
N ILE A 10 -2.41 -13.44 -3.68
CA ILE A 10 -2.15 -12.00 -3.58
C ILE A 10 -0.91 -11.79 -2.68
N PRO A 11 0.06 -10.97 -3.11
CA PRO A 11 1.19 -10.62 -2.26
C PRO A 11 0.71 -9.95 -0.96
N ALA A 12 1.18 -10.45 0.19
CA ALA A 12 0.85 -9.86 1.48
C ALA A 12 2.05 -9.84 2.42
N ILE A 13 2.17 -8.73 3.14
CA ILE A 13 3.13 -8.54 4.22
C ILE A 13 2.32 -8.47 5.52
N VAL A 14 2.74 -9.23 6.53
CA VAL A 14 2.04 -9.31 7.82
C VAL A 14 2.99 -9.00 8.97
N GLY A 15 2.44 -8.52 10.08
CA GLY A 15 3.22 -8.26 11.30
C GLY A 15 4.13 -7.03 11.22
N VAL A 16 3.85 -6.07 10.34
CA VAL A 16 4.55 -4.79 10.27
C VAL A 16 4.09 -3.93 11.46
N PRO A 17 4.96 -3.66 12.46
CA PRO A 17 4.57 -2.86 13.61
C PRO A 17 4.20 -1.44 13.16
N HIS A 18 3.18 -0.84 13.80
CA HIS A 18 2.74 0.54 13.54
C HIS A 18 2.26 0.85 12.11
N ALA A 19 2.13 -0.14 11.22
CA ALA A 19 1.71 0.10 9.83
C ALA A 19 0.37 0.85 9.73
N THR A 20 -0.62 0.47 10.54
CA THR A 20 -1.96 1.10 10.55
C THR A 20 -1.98 2.50 11.15
N THR A 21 -0.90 2.94 11.80
CA THR A 21 -0.76 4.31 12.31
C THR A 21 0.10 5.17 11.41
N LEU A 22 0.90 4.54 10.55
CA LEU A 22 1.77 5.22 9.60
C LEU A 22 1.03 5.48 8.29
N LEU A 23 0.25 4.51 7.81
CA LEU A 23 -0.53 4.62 6.59
C LEU A 23 -1.88 5.28 6.87
N ILE A 24 -2.32 6.15 5.98
CA ILE A 24 -3.66 6.75 6.00
C ILE A 24 -4.59 6.02 5.04
N ASP A 25 -5.89 5.98 5.36
CA ASP A 25 -6.88 5.39 4.47
C ASP A 25 -6.93 6.16 3.14
N GLY A 26 -6.92 5.44 2.02
CA GLY A 26 -6.85 6.03 0.68
C GLY A 26 -5.43 6.38 0.21
N GLU A 27 -4.40 6.15 1.03
CA GLU A 27 -3.00 6.30 0.63
C GLU A 27 -2.60 5.23 -0.38
N MET A 28 -2.02 5.66 -1.48
CA MET A 28 -1.36 4.77 -2.44
C MET A 28 0.03 4.41 -1.92
N VAL A 29 0.31 3.11 -1.86
CA VAL A 29 1.59 2.57 -1.40
C VAL A 29 2.13 1.54 -2.38
N GLU A 30 3.44 1.46 -2.49
CA GLU A 30 4.12 0.43 -3.26
C GLU A 30 4.55 -0.71 -2.33
N LEU A 31 4.28 -1.94 -2.75
CA LEU A 31 4.49 -3.14 -1.94
C LEU A 31 5.42 -4.11 -2.66
N ASN A 32 6.58 -4.38 -2.05
CA ASN A 32 7.48 -5.45 -2.47
C ASN A 32 7.37 -6.63 -1.50
N ALA A 33 6.44 -7.55 -1.80
CA ALA A 33 6.22 -8.74 -0.97
C ALA A 33 7.32 -9.80 -1.08
N SER A 34 8.21 -9.72 -2.08
CA SER A 34 9.35 -10.64 -2.20
C SER A 34 10.43 -10.34 -1.15
N ASN A 35 10.65 -9.06 -0.88
CA ASN A 35 11.62 -8.59 0.12
C ASN A 35 10.98 -8.23 1.47
N GLY A 36 9.63 -8.10 1.52
CA GLY A 36 8.91 -7.67 2.71
C GLY A 36 8.97 -6.16 2.95
N GLU A 37 9.10 -5.37 1.89
CA GLU A 37 9.27 -3.91 1.95
C GLU A 37 7.99 -3.18 1.51
N VAL A 38 7.72 -2.03 2.12
CA VAL A 38 6.59 -1.15 1.80
C VAL A 38 7.12 0.27 1.66
N TYR A 39 6.79 0.93 0.55
CA TYR A 39 7.20 2.30 0.26
C TYR A 39 5.97 3.20 0.16
N ARG A 40 6.03 4.37 0.79
CA ARG A 40 5.03 5.43 0.64
C ARG A 40 5.35 6.21 -0.62
N ASN A 41 4.36 6.36 -1.50
CA ASN A 41 4.50 7.26 -2.64
C ASN A 41 4.00 8.65 -2.23
N VAL A 42 4.93 9.55 -1.93
CA VAL A 42 4.62 10.93 -1.50
C VAL A 42 4.20 11.84 -2.67
N LEU A 43 4.00 11.29 -3.87
CA LEU A 43 3.74 12.05 -5.10
C LEU A 43 2.25 12.05 -5.49
N ASP A 44 1.37 11.32 -4.81
CA ASP A 44 -0.02 11.12 -5.20
C ASP A 44 -0.99 12.25 -4.76
N ASP A 45 -0.47 13.36 -4.24
CA ASP A 45 -1.26 14.56 -3.88
C ASP A 45 -1.52 15.50 -5.09
N TYR A 46 -1.15 15.09 -6.32
CA TYR A 46 -1.53 15.80 -7.54
C TYR A 46 -2.96 15.42 -7.94
N ASP A 47 -3.92 16.18 -7.41
CA ASP A 47 -5.32 16.17 -7.84
C ASP A 47 -5.43 16.45 -9.35
N VAL A 48 -5.63 15.41 -10.16
CA VAL A 48 -5.80 15.51 -11.62
C VAL A 48 -7.21 15.96 -12.05
N HIS A 49 -8.01 16.55 -11.16
CA HIS A 49 -9.33 17.09 -11.53
C HIS A 49 -9.30 18.42 -12.29
N THR A 50 -8.15 19.01 -12.61
CA THR A 50 -8.08 20.20 -13.46
C THR A 50 -7.68 19.83 -14.89
N THR A 51 -8.66 19.49 -15.73
CA THR A 51 -8.79 19.96 -17.13
C THR A 51 -10.12 19.43 -17.66
N ALA A 52 -11.20 20.11 -17.31
CA ALA A 52 -12.36 20.22 -18.17
C ALA A 52 -12.39 21.66 -18.67
N VAL A 53 -11.79 21.91 -19.83
CA VAL A 53 -11.97 23.11 -20.67
C VAL A 53 -11.86 22.71 -22.13
#